data_AF-A0A481YGL3-F1
#
_entry.id   AF-A0A481YGL3-F1
#
_cell.length_a   1.000
_cell.length_b   1.000
_cell.length_c   1.000
_cell.angle_alpha   90.00
_cell.angle_beta   90.00
_cell.angle_gamma   90.00
#
_symmetry.space_group_name_H-M   'P 1'
#
loop_
_entity.id
_entity.type
_entity.pdbx_description
1 polymer ?
#
loop_
_entity_poly.entity_id
_entity_poly.type
_entity_poly.pdbx_seq_one_letter_code
_entity_poly.pdbx_strand_id
1 'polypeptide(L)'
;MTLFLIINIVMISCGSGGPAPKEGQAAKADGTVIDLAKVSKKIKDVVEFATSVKEIHTLVKSVDELAKAIGKKIKQNSEELEVDNGKNNKNGELVAGAFQVILTVKDKLEKLGNIPEISEELKGKVTDSKNKCKEFVDKVKADSDISKARGYR
;
A
#
# COMPACT_ATOMS: atom_id res chain seq x y z
N MET A 1 -15.93 0.35 64.54
CA MET A 1 -14.60 0.93 64.26
C MET A 1 -13.78 0.12 63.24
N THR A 2 -14.03 -1.18 63.09
CA THR A 2 -13.39 -2.07 62.11
C THR A 2 -13.85 -1.85 60.65
N LEU A 3 -15.11 -1.48 60.42
CA LEU A 3 -15.64 -1.26 59.06
C LEU A 3 -15.08 -0.02 58.35
N PHE A 4 -14.82 1.06 59.11
CA PHE A 4 -14.18 2.29 58.59
C PHE A 4 -12.68 2.09 58.28
N LEU A 5 -12.02 1.18 58.98
CA LEU A 5 -10.61 0.83 58.72
C LEU A 5 -10.46 0.00 57.44
N ILE A 6 -11.38 -0.94 57.19
CA ILE A 6 -11.37 -1.78 55.99
C ILE A 6 -11.64 -0.94 54.73
N ILE A 7 -12.57 0.02 54.77
CA ILE A 7 -12.85 0.92 53.65
C ILE A 7 -11.64 1.81 53.31
N ASN A 8 -10.90 2.32 54.30
CA ASN A 8 -9.70 3.12 54.03
C ASN A 8 -8.53 2.28 53.49
N ILE A 9 -8.39 1.02 53.91
CA ILE A 9 -7.39 0.09 53.35
C ILE A 9 -7.73 -0.29 51.90
N VAL A 10 -9.02 -0.45 51.57
CA VAL A 10 -9.49 -0.76 50.20
C VAL A 10 -9.28 0.43 49.25
N MET A 11 -9.37 1.68 49.74
CA MET A 11 -9.11 2.87 48.91
C MET A 11 -7.61 3.12 48.66
N ILE A 12 -6.71 2.62 49.53
CA ILE A 12 -5.25 2.63 49.30
C ILE A 12 -4.83 1.43 48.44
N SER A 13 -5.53 0.29 48.52
CA SER A 13 -5.27 -0.88 47.68
C SER A 13 -5.84 -0.81 46.27
N CYS A 14 -6.54 0.29 45.92
CA CYS A 14 -7.03 0.56 44.56
C CYS A 14 -6.22 1.67 43.87
N GLY A 15 -4.98 1.91 44.31
CA GLY A 15 -4.00 2.74 43.62
C GLY A 15 -2.95 1.83 43.00
N SER A 16 -3.03 1.66 41.67
CA SER A 16 -2.08 0.93 40.81
C SER A 16 -0.64 0.90 41.35
N GLY A 17 -0.12 -0.29 41.67
CA GLY A 17 1.25 -0.49 42.18
C GLY A 17 2.39 -0.23 41.17
N GLY A 18 2.13 0.56 40.13
CA GLY A 18 3.13 1.00 39.14
C GLY A 18 3.57 2.45 39.37
N PRO A 19 4.69 2.88 38.76
CA PRO A 19 5.09 4.28 38.76
C PRO A 19 3.95 5.16 38.24
N ALA A 20 3.68 6.28 38.91
CA ALA A 20 2.75 7.27 38.39
C ALA A 20 3.21 7.68 36.98
N PRO A 21 2.33 7.65 35.96
CA PRO A 21 2.72 8.00 34.60
C PRO A 21 3.21 9.44 34.56
N LYS A 22 4.32 9.66 33.85
CA LYS A 22 4.86 11.01 33.60
C LYS A 22 4.10 11.66 32.45
N GLU A 23 4.35 12.94 32.22
CA GLU A 23 3.80 13.65 31.05
C GLU A 23 4.12 12.87 29.75
N GLY A 24 3.10 12.68 28.90
CA GLY A 24 3.22 11.85 27.69
C GLY A 24 3.13 10.34 27.93
N GLN A 25 2.81 9.89 29.14
CA GLN A 25 2.61 8.47 29.46
C GLN A 25 1.18 8.17 29.92
N ALA A 26 0.72 6.94 29.69
CA ALA A 26 -0.51 6.40 30.24
C ALA A 26 -0.20 5.14 31.06
N ALA A 27 -0.91 4.91 32.17
CA ALA A 27 -0.75 3.70 32.97
C ALA A 27 -1.96 2.79 32.82
N LYS A 28 -1.70 1.48 32.65
CA LYS A 28 -2.73 0.44 32.76
C LYS A 28 -3.00 0.10 34.23
N ALA A 29 -4.15 -0.52 34.50
CA ALA A 29 -4.51 -1.00 35.84
C ALA A 29 -3.51 -2.03 36.41
N ASP A 30 -2.79 -2.76 35.53
CA ASP A 30 -1.73 -3.71 35.90
C ASP A 30 -0.37 -3.05 36.20
N GLY A 31 -0.28 -1.71 36.16
CA GLY A 31 0.94 -0.95 36.40
C GLY A 31 1.85 -0.78 35.17
N THR A 32 1.50 -1.34 34.01
CA THR A 32 2.24 -1.12 32.76
C THR A 32 2.13 0.34 32.31
N VAL A 33 3.27 0.96 32.02
CA VAL A 33 3.33 2.34 31.49
C VAL A 33 3.49 2.32 29.97
N ILE A 34 2.63 3.04 29.27
CA ILE A 34 2.61 3.23 27.82
C ILE A 34 3.20 4.61 27.51
N ASP A 35 4.20 4.64 26.64
CA ASP A 35 4.74 5.87 26.06
C ASP A 35 3.89 6.29 24.85
N LEU A 36 3.11 7.38 25.01
CA LEU A 36 2.19 7.85 23.98
C LEU A 36 2.92 8.42 22.76
N ALA A 37 4.11 9.01 22.95
CA ALA A 37 4.92 9.52 21.84
C ALA A 37 5.43 8.36 20.97
N LYS A 38 5.90 7.28 21.60
CA LYS A 38 6.31 6.06 20.89
C LYS A 38 5.16 5.38 20.16
N VAL A 39 3.97 5.34 20.76
CA VAL A 39 2.76 4.80 20.10
C VAL A 39 2.34 5.66 18.92
N SER A 40 2.29 6.99 19.08
CA SER A 40 1.96 7.93 18.01
C SER A 40 2.90 7.80 16.81
N LYS A 41 4.22 7.67 17.07
CA LYS A 41 5.21 7.40 16.02
C LYS A 41 4.91 6.10 15.27
N LYS A 42 4.68 4.99 15.99
CA LYS A 42 4.34 3.70 15.36
C LYS A 42 3.07 3.76 14.51
N ILE A 43 2.05 4.48 14.96
CA ILE A 43 0.82 4.69 14.17
C ILE A 43 1.14 5.43 12.88
N LYS A 44 1.94 6.49 12.95
CA LYS A 44 2.38 7.25 11.77
C LYS A 44 3.14 6.35 10.79
N ASP A 45 4.11 5.58 11.26
CA ASP A 45 4.91 4.67 10.43
C ASP A 45 4.03 3.62 9.73
N VAL A 46 3.06 3.04 10.44
CA VAL A 46 2.09 2.08 9.87
C VAL A 46 1.19 2.74 8.83
N VAL A 47 0.71 3.97 9.07
CA VAL A 47 -0.13 4.71 8.11
C VAL A 47 0.66 5.05 6.84
N GLU A 48 1.92 5.45 6.95
CA GLU A 48 2.79 5.73 5.80
C GLU A 48 3.06 4.46 4.97
N PHE A 49 3.32 3.33 5.63
CA PHE A 49 3.46 2.03 4.98
C PHE A 49 2.16 1.63 4.24
N ALA A 50 1.01 1.70 4.91
CA ALA A 50 -0.29 1.37 4.32
C ALA A 50 -0.65 2.26 3.13
N THR A 51 -0.32 3.56 3.21
CA THR A 51 -0.52 4.51 2.11
C THR A 51 0.31 4.13 0.89
N SER A 52 1.58 3.74 1.08
CA SER A 52 2.45 3.29 0.00
C SER A 52 1.93 2.02 -0.68
N VAL A 53 1.44 1.05 0.11
CA VAL A 53 0.80 -0.17 -0.40
C VAL A 53 -0.47 0.16 -1.20
N LYS A 54 -1.30 1.08 -0.70
CA LYS A 54 -2.53 1.52 -1.38
C LYS A 54 -2.23 2.16 -2.73
N GLU A 55 -1.18 2.97 -2.83
CA GLU A 55 -0.76 3.57 -4.09
C GLU A 55 -0.36 2.50 -5.11
N ILE A 56 0.45 1.51 -4.70
CA ILE A 56 0.82 0.37 -5.55
C ILE A 56 -0.42 -0.38 -6.03
N HIS A 57 -1.37 -0.68 -5.14
CA HIS A 57 -2.60 -1.37 -5.49
C HIS A 57 -3.44 -0.58 -6.50
N THR A 58 -3.57 0.73 -6.33
CA THR A 58 -4.29 1.61 -7.27
C THR A 58 -3.63 1.64 -8.65
N LEU A 59 -2.30 1.69 -8.72
CA LEU A 59 -1.56 1.65 -9.99
C LEU A 59 -1.73 0.31 -10.71
N VAL A 60 -1.73 -0.80 -9.99
CA VAL A 60 -2.02 -2.11 -10.60
C VAL A 60 -3.46 -2.13 -11.13
N LYS A 61 -4.42 -1.58 -10.36
CA LYS A 61 -5.82 -1.50 -10.77
C LYS A 61 -6.07 -0.56 -11.94
N SER A 62 -5.28 0.50 -12.12
CA SER A 62 -5.46 1.40 -13.27
C SER A 62 -5.16 0.72 -14.60
N VAL A 63 -4.35 -0.36 -14.62
CA VAL A 63 -4.14 -1.18 -15.82
C VAL A 63 -5.44 -1.86 -16.28
N ASP A 64 -6.33 -2.25 -15.36
CA ASP A 64 -7.65 -2.81 -15.70
C ASP A 64 -8.49 -1.75 -16.45
N GLU A 65 -8.39 -0.47 -16.07
CA GLU A 65 -9.07 0.63 -16.75
C GLU A 65 -8.45 0.93 -18.12
N LEU A 66 -7.12 0.92 -18.24
CA LEU A 66 -6.43 1.06 -19.52
C LEU A 66 -6.80 -0.09 -20.48
N ALA A 67 -6.97 -1.31 -19.97
CA ALA A 67 -7.37 -2.46 -20.78
C ALA A 67 -8.77 -2.28 -21.41
N LYS A 68 -9.69 -1.54 -20.77
CA LYS A 68 -11.01 -1.23 -21.35
C LYS A 68 -10.93 -0.36 -22.60
N ALA A 69 -9.84 0.39 -22.78
CA ALA A 69 -9.62 1.26 -23.94
C ALA A 69 -9.02 0.52 -25.15
N ILE A 70 -8.71 -0.77 -25.04
CA ILE A 70 -8.17 -1.56 -26.16
C ILE A 70 -9.18 -1.61 -27.31
N GLY A 71 -8.74 -1.26 -28.51
CA GLY A 71 -9.57 -1.24 -29.72
C GLY A 71 -10.60 -0.11 -29.72
N LYS A 72 -10.37 0.93 -28.92
CA LYS A 72 -11.25 2.09 -28.80
C LYS A 72 -10.54 3.37 -29.20
N LYS A 73 -11.33 4.38 -29.54
CA LYS A 73 -10.91 5.78 -29.70
C LYS A 73 -11.91 6.70 -29.00
N ILE A 74 -11.51 7.94 -28.77
CA ILE A 74 -12.39 8.97 -28.20
C ILE A 74 -13.50 9.27 -29.21
N LYS A 75 -14.75 9.22 -28.76
CA LYS A 75 -15.89 9.72 -29.53
C LYS A 75 -15.92 11.24 -29.43
N GLN A 76 -15.89 11.91 -30.57
CA GLN A 76 -15.87 13.37 -30.61
C GLN A 76 -17.11 13.95 -29.90
N ASN A 77 -16.90 14.98 -29.08
CA ASN A 77 -17.96 15.67 -28.31
C ASN A 77 -18.75 14.74 -27.36
N SER A 78 -18.12 13.68 -26.84
CA SER A 78 -18.73 12.73 -25.91
C SER A 78 -17.72 12.26 -24.87
N GLU A 79 -18.20 11.84 -23.71
CA GLU A 79 -17.39 11.16 -22.68
C GLU A 79 -17.21 9.65 -22.97
N GLU A 80 -17.82 9.15 -24.04
CA GLU A 80 -17.79 7.74 -24.42
C GLU A 80 -16.58 7.38 -25.29
N LEU A 81 -16.16 6.12 -25.19
CA LEU A 81 -15.25 5.50 -26.13
C LEU A 81 -16.04 4.76 -27.21
N GLU A 82 -15.69 4.97 -28.48
CA GLU A 82 -16.25 4.20 -29.60
C GLU A 82 -15.23 3.19 -30.15
N VAL A 83 -15.72 2.17 -30.85
CA VAL A 83 -14.85 1.15 -31.47
C VAL A 83 -13.97 1.81 -32.53
N ASP A 84 -12.66 1.55 -32.48
CA ASP A 84 -11.76 1.90 -33.57
C ASP A 84 -11.89 0.85 -34.68
N ASN A 85 -12.72 1.14 -35.68
CA ASN A 85 -12.89 0.31 -36.88
C ASN A 85 -11.70 0.40 -37.86
N GLY A 86 -10.59 1.03 -37.46
CA GLY A 86 -9.36 1.07 -38.24
C GLY A 86 -8.81 -0.33 -38.52
N LYS A 87 -8.34 -0.56 -39.75
CA LYS A 87 -7.75 -1.85 -40.18
C LYS A 87 -6.46 -2.23 -39.43
N ASN A 88 -5.86 -1.28 -38.72
CA ASN A 88 -4.57 -1.44 -38.05
C ASN A 88 -4.78 -1.17 -36.56
N ASN A 89 -4.93 -2.21 -35.74
CA ASN A 89 -5.07 -2.08 -34.28
C ASN A 89 -3.95 -1.19 -33.68
N LYS A 90 -4.27 0.05 -33.29
CA LYS A 90 -3.33 1.09 -32.81
C LYS A 90 -3.12 1.08 -31.29
N ASN A 91 -3.16 -0.09 -30.65
CA ASN A 91 -3.04 -0.20 -29.19
C ASN A 91 -1.59 -0.11 -28.66
N GLY A 92 -0.58 0.03 -29.53
CA GLY A 92 0.83 0.00 -29.14
C GLY A 92 1.18 1.06 -28.08
N GLU A 93 0.75 2.30 -28.28
CA GLU A 93 0.98 3.41 -27.34
C GLU A 93 0.26 3.20 -26.01
N LEU A 94 -0.97 2.68 -26.04
CA LEU A 94 -1.74 2.33 -24.85
C LEU A 94 -1.02 1.25 -24.02
N VAL A 95 -0.50 0.21 -24.68
CA VAL A 95 0.24 -0.87 -24.01
C VAL A 95 1.59 -0.36 -23.47
N ALA A 96 2.29 0.52 -24.19
CA ALA A 96 3.50 1.17 -23.69
C ALA A 96 3.21 1.99 -22.42
N GLY A 97 2.09 2.72 -22.40
CA GLY A 97 1.62 3.44 -21.22
C GLY A 97 1.33 2.52 -20.03
N ALA A 98 0.59 1.43 -20.25
CA ALA A 98 0.32 0.43 -19.22
C ALA A 98 1.61 -0.24 -18.71
N PHE A 99 2.56 -0.52 -19.59
CA PHE A 99 3.87 -1.05 -19.22
C PHE A 99 4.66 -0.08 -18.33
N GLN A 100 4.66 1.23 -18.64
CA GLN A 100 5.29 2.26 -17.82
C GLN A 100 4.65 2.37 -16.43
N VAL A 101 3.32 2.19 -16.31
CA VAL A 101 2.64 2.11 -15.00
C VAL A 101 3.18 0.94 -14.18
N ILE A 102 3.36 -0.23 -14.79
CA ILE A 102 3.91 -1.40 -14.08
C ILE A 102 5.40 -1.23 -13.72
N LEU A 103 6.21 -0.56 -14.56
CA LEU A 103 7.57 -0.18 -14.17
C LEU A 103 7.56 0.75 -12.94
N THR A 104 6.61 1.68 -12.86
CA THR A 104 6.44 2.53 -11.67
C THR A 104 6.07 1.70 -10.43
N VAL A 105 5.21 0.68 -10.58
CA VAL A 105 4.89 -0.29 -9.52
C VAL A 105 6.14 -1.03 -9.06
N LYS A 106 6.99 -1.49 -9.99
CA LYS A 106 8.24 -2.17 -9.69
C LYS A 106 9.14 -1.32 -8.78
N ASP A 107 9.36 -0.05 -9.14
CA ASP A 107 10.22 0.87 -8.39
C ASP A 107 9.65 1.16 -6.99
N LYS A 108 8.33 1.28 -6.87
CA LYS A 108 7.66 1.49 -5.57
C LYS A 108 7.76 0.26 -4.66
N LEU A 109 7.58 -0.94 -5.21
CA LEU A 109 7.77 -2.19 -4.47
C LEU A 109 9.22 -2.36 -4.02
N GLU A 110 10.19 -1.93 -4.82
CA GLU A 110 11.60 -1.94 -4.43
C GLU A 110 11.87 -1.01 -3.24
N LYS A 111 11.37 0.23 -3.27
CA LYS A 111 11.46 1.16 -2.14
C LYS A 111 10.78 0.61 -0.88
N LEU A 112 9.59 0.03 -1.03
CA LEU A 112 8.81 -0.54 0.08
C LEU A 112 9.54 -1.71 0.74
N GLY A 113 10.23 -2.55 -0.04
CA GLY A 113 11.01 -3.69 0.48
C GLY A 113 12.29 -3.31 1.22
N ASN A 114 12.78 -2.08 1.03
CA ASN A 114 14.00 -1.58 1.67
C ASN A 114 13.73 -0.87 3.01
N ILE A 115 12.48 -0.87 3.49
CA ILE A 115 12.14 -0.27 4.79
C ILE A 115 12.69 -1.18 5.92
N PRO A 116 13.49 -0.65 6.86
CA PRO A 116 14.18 -1.46 7.86
C PRO A 116 13.27 -2.08 8.93
N GLU A 117 12.13 -1.44 9.23
CA GLU A 117 11.28 -1.78 10.39
C GLU A 117 9.97 -2.52 10.03
N ILE A 118 9.89 -3.17 8.86
CA ILE A 118 8.74 -4.04 8.53
C ILE A 118 8.97 -5.49 9.00
N SER A 119 7.89 -6.16 9.42
CA SER A 119 7.95 -7.56 9.87
C SER A 119 8.39 -8.49 8.74
N GLU A 120 8.99 -9.63 9.09
CA GLU A 120 9.40 -10.65 8.11
C GLU A 120 8.24 -11.16 7.25
N GLU A 121 7.04 -11.27 7.84
CA GLU A 121 5.82 -11.60 7.09
C GLU A 121 5.50 -10.56 6.01
N LEU A 122 5.57 -9.27 6.34
CA LEU A 122 5.33 -8.19 5.38
C LEU A 122 6.44 -8.12 4.33
N LYS A 123 7.70 -8.33 4.71
CA LYS A 123 8.83 -8.44 3.76
C LYS A 123 8.61 -9.57 2.77
N GLY A 124 8.13 -10.73 3.23
CA GLY A 124 7.77 -11.86 2.38
C GLY A 124 6.72 -11.46 1.34
N LYS A 125 5.62 -10.85 1.77
CA LYS A 125 4.55 -10.36 0.87
C LYS A 125 5.06 -9.33 -0.15
N VAL A 126 5.89 -8.38 0.26
CA VAL A 126 6.47 -7.38 -0.65
C VAL A 126 7.39 -8.05 -1.66
N THR A 127 8.20 -9.02 -1.24
CA THR A 127 9.10 -9.79 -2.11
C THR A 127 8.32 -10.60 -3.15
N ASP A 128 7.24 -11.26 -2.74
CA ASP A 128 6.36 -11.99 -3.66
C ASP A 128 5.73 -11.07 -4.71
N SER A 129 5.27 -9.89 -4.29
CA SER A 129 4.75 -8.87 -5.21
C SER A 129 5.83 -8.36 -6.17
N LYS A 130 7.07 -8.14 -5.70
CA LYS A 130 8.22 -7.76 -6.57
C LYS A 130 8.48 -8.83 -7.62
N ASN A 131 8.49 -10.10 -7.23
CA ASN A 131 8.75 -11.22 -8.13
C ASN A 131 7.68 -11.32 -9.22
N LYS A 132 6.40 -11.25 -8.85
CA LYS A 132 5.28 -11.24 -9.82
C LYS A 132 5.35 -10.04 -10.77
N CYS A 133 5.70 -8.86 -10.26
CA CYS A 133 5.88 -7.66 -11.08
C CYS A 133 7.03 -7.84 -12.07
N LYS A 134 8.16 -8.40 -11.63
CA LYS A 134 9.30 -8.71 -12.50
C LYS A 134 8.93 -9.73 -13.57
N GLU A 135 8.25 -10.82 -13.21
CA GLU A 135 7.78 -11.84 -14.15
C GLU A 135 6.86 -11.25 -15.22
N PHE A 136 5.92 -10.38 -14.83
CA PHE A 136 5.07 -9.67 -15.78
C PHE A 136 5.90 -8.82 -16.75
N VAL A 137 6.82 -7.99 -16.22
CA VAL A 137 7.67 -7.11 -17.03
C VAL A 137 8.51 -7.91 -18.02
N ASP A 138 9.12 -9.01 -17.57
CA ASP A 138 9.94 -9.87 -18.41
C ASP A 138 9.10 -10.56 -19.50
N LYS A 139 7.87 -10.99 -19.17
CA LYS A 139 6.94 -11.58 -20.15
C LYS A 139 6.54 -10.57 -21.23
N VAL A 140 6.20 -9.34 -20.86
CA VAL A 140 5.84 -8.28 -21.84
C VAL A 140 7.03 -7.94 -22.75
N LYS A 141 8.24 -7.88 -22.19
CA LYS A 141 9.46 -7.63 -22.98
C LYS A 141 9.79 -8.76 -23.96
N ALA A 142 9.52 -10.00 -23.59
CA ALA A 142 9.80 -11.16 -24.42
C ALA A 142 8.77 -11.39 -25.54
N ASP A 143 7.57 -10.81 -25.40
CA ASP A 143 6.51 -10.96 -26.38
C ASP A 143 6.75 -10.04 -27.58
N SER A 144 7.09 -10.64 -28.72
CA SER A 144 7.39 -9.88 -29.94
C SER A 144 6.17 -9.17 -30.52
N ASP A 145 4.95 -9.63 -30.26
CA ASP A 145 3.74 -9.00 -30.81
C ASP A 145 3.31 -7.79 -30.01
N ILE A 146 3.67 -7.75 -28.73
CA ILE A 146 3.47 -6.60 -27.84
C ILE A 146 4.62 -5.59 -27.96
N SER A 147 5.87 -6.06 -28.07
CA SER A 147 7.07 -5.20 -28.05
C SER A 147 7.45 -4.60 -29.41
N LYS A 148 6.78 -4.98 -30.51
CA LYS A 148 6.98 -4.35 -31.83
C LYS A 148 6.33 -2.96 -31.86
N ALA A 149 7.10 -1.94 -32.24
CA ALA A 149 6.53 -0.74 -32.83
C ALA A 149 5.88 -1.18 -34.15
N ARG A 150 4.55 -1.22 -34.22
CA ARG A 150 3.88 -1.30 -35.53
C ARG A 150 4.19 0.02 -36.24
N GLY A 151 5.25 -0.01 -37.05
CA GLY A 151 5.71 1.12 -37.82
C GLY A 151 4.55 1.67 -38.65
N TYR A 152 4.41 3.00 -38.59
CA TYR A 152 3.64 3.75 -39.56
C TYR A 152 4.14 3.35 -40.97
N ARG A 153 3.29 2.64 -41.71
CA ARG A 153 3.33 2.55 -43.17
C ARG A 153 2.04 3.14 -43.69
#